data_AF-A0A6J7JCI2-F1
#
_entry.id   AF-A0A6J7JCI2-F1
#
_cell.length_a   1.000
_cell.length_b   1.000
_cell.length_c   1.000
_cell.angle_alpha   90.00
_cell.angle_beta   90.00
_cell.angle_gamma   90.00
#
_symmetry.space_group_name_H-M   'P 1'
#
loop_
_entity.id
_entity.type
_entity.pdbx_description
1 polymer ?
#
loop_
_entity_poly.entity_id
_entity_poly.type
_entity_poly.pdbx_seq_one_letter_code
_entity_poly.pdbx_strand_id
1 'polypeptide(L)'
;MSEELRSQAEILAAIAGAREDLTTGLADLQATVEELNSRPLLTDEEKQALEEQAESGELGEDMRTLVGKIKDGEDTWEQVFSGESPHGSLLQGHLTRMFEEHKEDIALAFEELIEAEEAKGNFIFDEVPTSEA
;
A
#
# COMPACT_ATOMS: atom_id res chain seq x y z
N MET A 1 -8.16 -55.32 9.30
CA MET A 1 -9.38 -54.50 9.15
C MET A 1 -9.48 -53.39 10.18
N SER A 2 -9.27 -53.62 11.48
CA SER A 2 -9.43 -52.58 12.51
C SER A 2 -8.39 -51.46 12.49
N GLU A 3 -7.18 -51.74 12.01
CA GLU A 3 -6.06 -50.79 11.97
C GLU A 3 -6.15 -49.79 10.80
N GLU A 4 -6.57 -50.28 9.63
CA GLU A 4 -6.91 -49.48 8.44
C GLU A 4 -8.02 -48.45 8.74
N LEU A 5 -9.07 -48.86 9.45
CA LEU A 5 -10.18 -47.98 9.83
C LEU A 5 -9.76 -46.92 10.87
N ARG A 6 -8.82 -47.27 11.77
CA ARG A 6 -8.24 -46.32 12.73
C ARG A 6 -7.38 -45.27 12.01
N SER A 7 -6.56 -45.70 11.05
CA SER A 7 -5.75 -44.80 10.22
C SER A 7 -6.61 -43.87 9.34
N GLN A 8 -7.70 -44.37 8.75
CA GLN A 8 -8.64 -43.52 8.00
C GLN A 8 -9.35 -42.50 8.91
N ALA A 9 -9.72 -42.89 10.13
CA ALA A 9 -10.32 -41.96 11.08
C ALA A 9 -9.35 -40.84 11.51
N GLU A 10 -8.07 -41.16 11.69
CA GLU A 10 -7.01 -40.18 12.00
C GLU A 10 -6.79 -39.21 10.83
N ILE A 11 -6.76 -39.70 9.59
CA ILE A 11 -6.63 -38.85 8.39
C ILE A 11 -7.84 -37.91 8.27
N LEU A 12 -9.06 -38.42 8.48
CA LEU A 12 -10.26 -37.58 8.42
C LEU A 12 -10.29 -36.52 9.53
N ALA A 13 -9.82 -36.86 10.74
CA ALA A 13 -9.68 -35.91 11.83
C ALA A 13 -8.63 -34.83 11.50
N ALA A 14 -7.50 -35.20 10.90
CA ALA A 14 -6.49 -34.25 10.46
C ALA A 14 -6.99 -33.31 9.35
N ILE A 15 -7.74 -33.84 8.36
CA ILE A 15 -8.36 -33.03 7.30
C ILE A 15 -9.41 -32.08 7.88
N ALA A 16 -10.21 -32.54 8.83
CA ALA A 16 -11.21 -31.71 9.50
C ALA A 16 -10.56 -30.56 10.27
N GLY A 17 -9.49 -30.85 11.03
CA GLY A 17 -8.70 -29.83 11.73
C GLY A 17 -8.06 -28.83 10.77
N ALA A 18 -7.38 -29.31 9.72
CA ALA A 18 -6.76 -28.44 8.71
C ALA A 18 -7.78 -27.52 8.01
N ARG A 19 -9.02 -28.00 7.78
CA ARG A 19 -10.09 -27.18 7.21
C ARG A 19 -10.57 -26.10 8.19
N GLU A 20 -10.66 -26.43 9.47
CA GLU A 20 -11.04 -25.49 10.52
C GLU A 20 -9.98 -24.39 10.70
N ASP A 21 -8.70 -24.78 10.72
CA ASP A 21 -7.56 -23.85 10.76
C ASP A 21 -7.56 -22.92 9.55
N LEU A 22 -7.78 -23.46 8.34
CA LEU A 22 -7.87 -22.67 7.12
C LEU A 22 -9.04 -21.69 7.16
N THR A 23 -10.21 -22.14 7.64
CA THR A 23 -11.41 -21.29 7.72
C THR A 23 -11.20 -20.16 8.71
N THR A 24 -10.55 -20.44 9.84
CA THR A 24 -10.22 -19.43 10.86
C THR A 24 -9.21 -18.43 10.32
N GLY A 25 -8.13 -18.89 9.71
CA GLY A 25 -7.13 -18.01 9.11
C GLY A 25 -7.69 -17.14 7.98
N LEU A 26 -8.66 -17.66 7.21
CA LEU A 26 -9.33 -16.88 6.16
C LEU A 26 -10.23 -15.80 6.75
N ALA A 27 -10.96 -16.09 7.84
CA ALA A 27 -11.77 -15.10 8.54
C ALA A 27 -10.89 -13.98 9.16
N ASP A 28 -9.76 -14.35 9.77
CA ASP A 28 -8.81 -13.37 10.32
C ASP A 28 -8.20 -12.48 9.23
N LEU A 29 -7.85 -13.07 8.08
CA LEU A 29 -7.33 -12.31 6.95
C LEU A 29 -8.39 -11.35 6.40
N GLN A 30 -9.64 -11.80 6.27
CA GLN A 30 -10.75 -10.95 5.84
C GLN A 30 -10.97 -9.79 6.81
N ALA A 31 -11.00 -10.06 8.12
CA ALA A 31 -11.13 -9.04 9.14
C ALA A 31 -9.98 -8.02 9.09
N THR A 32 -8.75 -8.49 8.87
CA THR A 32 -7.57 -7.61 8.72
C THR A 32 -7.69 -6.73 7.48
N VAL A 33 -8.10 -7.30 6.34
CA VAL A 33 -8.31 -6.54 5.10
C VAL A 33 -9.42 -5.51 5.27
N GLU A 34 -10.53 -5.89 5.92
CA GLU A 34 -11.64 -4.99 6.18
C GLU A 34 -11.25 -3.87 7.14
N GLU A 35 -10.49 -4.17 8.20
CA GLU A 35 -9.93 -3.16 9.10
C GLU A 35 -9.03 -2.17 8.34
N LEU A 36 -8.12 -2.67 7.50
CA LEU A 36 -7.24 -1.82 6.70
C LEU A 36 -8.02 -0.94 5.71
N ASN A 37 -9.07 -1.47 5.08
CA ASN A 37 -9.93 -0.71 4.16
C ASN A 37 -10.85 0.28 4.88
N SER A 38 -11.23 0.01 6.13
CA SER A 38 -12.12 0.87 6.91
C SER A 38 -11.44 2.14 7.44
N ARG A 39 -10.10 2.16 7.44
CA ARG A 39 -9.32 3.32 7.86
C ARG A 39 -9.27 4.33 6.70
N PRO A 40 -9.75 5.57 6.89
CA PRO A 40 -9.62 6.59 5.86
C PRO A 40 -8.14 6.82 5.55
N LEU A 41 -7.82 6.94 4.26
CA LEU A 41 -6.44 7.11 3.76
C LEU A 41 -5.77 8.39 4.27
N LEU A 42 -6.58 9.39 4.63
CA LEU A 42 -6.13 10.63 5.27
C LEU A 42 -7.07 10.95 6.44
N THR A 43 -6.51 11.42 7.54
CA THR A 43 -7.32 12.04 8.60
C THR A 43 -7.91 13.37 8.15
N ASP A 44 -8.90 13.89 8.88
CA ASP A 44 -9.51 15.19 8.55
C ASP A 44 -8.48 16.33 8.64
N GLU A 45 -7.52 16.27 9.57
CA GLU A 45 -6.44 17.24 9.66
C GLU A 45 -5.49 17.17 8.46
N GLU A 46 -5.15 15.96 7.99
CA GLU A 46 -4.29 15.76 6.82
C GLU A 46 -4.97 16.24 5.54
N LYS A 47 -6.28 15.99 5.39
CA LYS A 47 -7.08 16.53 4.29
C LYS A 47 -7.07 18.05 4.31
N GLN A 48 -7.31 18.67 5.47
CA GLN A 48 -7.30 20.12 5.58
C GLN A 48 -5.92 20.72 5.23
N ALA A 49 -4.84 20.13 5.74
CA ALA A 49 -3.48 20.59 5.42
C ALA A 49 -3.18 20.47 3.92
N LEU A 50 -3.61 19.37 3.28
CA LEU A 50 -3.44 19.15 1.84
C LEU A 50 -4.23 20.18 1.02
N GLU A 51 -5.47 20.49 1.43
CA GLU A 51 -6.30 21.51 0.79
C GLU A 51 -5.68 22.90 0.92
N GLU A 52 -5.19 23.27 2.11
CA GLU A 52 -4.55 24.57 2.34
C GLU A 52 -3.28 24.75 1.49
N GLN A 53 -2.44 23.71 1.39
CA GLN A 53 -1.22 23.73 0.58
C GLN A 53 -1.51 23.73 -0.94
N ALA A 54 -2.57 23.03 -1.36
CA ALA A 54 -3.01 23.08 -2.74
C ALA A 54 -3.58 24.46 -3.11
N GLU A 55 -4.36 25.07 -2.23
CA GLU A 55 -4.93 26.41 -2.45
C GLU A 55 -3.86 27.49 -2.48
N SER A 56 -2.89 27.42 -1.56
CA SER A 56 -1.73 28.33 -1.55
C SER A 56 -0.93 28.24 -2.86
N GLY A 57 -1.03 27.11 -3.57
CA GLY A 57 -0.30 26.82 -4.80
C GLY A 57 1.08 26.23 -4.57
N GLU A 58 1.42 25.93 -3.31
CA GLU A 58 2.67 25.27 -2.94
C GLU A 58 2.79 23.90 -3.61
N LEU A 59 1.66 23.20 -3.77
CA LEU A 59 1.58 21.93 -4.49
C LEU A 59 1.38 22.08 -6.02
N GLY A 60 1.39 23.30 -6.53
CA GLY A 60 1.20 23.59 -7.96
C GLY A 60 -0.25 23.61 -8.43
N GLU A 61 -0.42 23.94 -9.72
CA GLU A 61 -1.72 24.25 -10.32
C GLU A 61 -2.63 23.02 -10.48
N ASP A 62 -2.05 21.84 -10.75
CA ASP A 62 -2.81 20.59 -10.86
C ASP A 62 -3.51 20.24 -9.55
N MET A 63 -2.80 20.38 -8.42
CA MET A 63 -3.36 20.11 -7.08
C MET A 63 -4.40 21.15 -6.69
N ARG A 64 -4.17 22.42 -7.00
CA ARG A 64 -5.18 23.47 -6.80
C ARG A 64 -6.47 23.15 -7.58
N THR A 65 -6.32 22.70 -8.82
CA THR A 65 -7.46 22.30 -9.67
C THR A 65 -8.17 21.08 -9.11
N LEU A 66 -7.43 20.08 -8.64
CA LEU A 66 -7.98 18.88 -8.02
C LEU A 66 -8.78 19.20 -6.75
N VAL A 67 -8.25 20.04 -5.87
CA VAL A 67 -8.95 20.47 -4.65
C VAL A 67 -10.20 21.27 -4.99
N GLY A 68 -10.15 22.14 -6.01
CA GLY A 68 -11.35 22.82 -6.51
C GLY A 68 -12.45 21.84 -6.92
N LYS A 69 -12.09 20.79 -7.66
CA LYS A 69 -13.03 19.75 -8.11
C LYS A 69 -13.62 18.93 -6.96
N ILE A 70 -12.82 18.63 -5.94
CA ILE A 70 -13.29 17.98 -4.73
C ILE A 70 -14.28 18.89 -3.98
N LYS A 71 -13.98 20.19 -3.85
CA LYS A 71 -14.87 21.17 -3.18
C LYS A 71 -16.18 21.40 -3.92
N ASP A 72 -16.14 21.35 -5.26
CA ASP A 72 -17.32 21.46 -6.10
C ASP A 72 -18.18 20.17 -6.11
N GLY A 73 -17.70 19.10 -5.46
CA GLY A 73 -18.38 17.80 -5.38
C GLY A 73 -18.27 16.98 -6.67
N GLU A 74 -17.38 17.37 -7.60
CA GLU A 74 -17.07 16.61 -8.81
C GLU A 74 -16.16 15.41 -8.53
N ASP A 75 -15.51 15.38 -7.36
CA ASP A 75 -14.59 14.33 -6.94
C ASP A 75 -14.55 14.17 -5.41
N THR A 76 -13.87 13.14 -4.92
CA THR A 76 -13.63 12.91 -3.49
C THR A 76 -12.19 12.44 -3.25
N TRP A 77 -11.63 12.76 -2.08
CA TRP A 77 -10.29 12.27 -1.71
C TRP A 77 -10.21 10.74 -1.76
N GLU A 78 -11.28 10.06 -1.36
CA GLU A 78 -11.38 8.60 -1.42
C GLU A 78 -11.29 8.07 -2.86
N GLN A 79 -11.95 8.71 -3.83
CA GLN A 79 -11.86 8.32 -5.25
C GLN A 79 -10.49 8.65 -5.85
N VAL A 80 -9.90 9.78 -5.46
CA VAL A 80 -8.56 10.18 -5.91
C VAL A 80 -7.51 9.17 -5.48
N PHE A 81 -7.47 8.81 -4.19
CA PHE A 81 -6.44 7.90 -3.67
C PHE A 81 -6.72 6.42 -3.95
N SER A 82 -7.98 6.02 -4.18
CA SER A 82 -8.29 4.68 -4.69
C SER A 82 -7.97 4.50 -6.19
N GLY A 83 -7.70 5.60 -6.91
CA GLY A 83 -7.44 5.59 -8.35
C GLY A 83 -8.70 5.50 -9.21
N GLU A 84 -9.89 5.60 -8.61
CA GLU A 84 -11.18 5.60 -9.31
C GLU A 84 -11.61 6.99 -9.81
N SER A 85 -10.90 8.04 -9.36
CA SER A 85 -11.19 9.43 -9.73
C SER A 85 -11.03 9.68 -11.24
N PRO A 86 -12.01 10.35 -11.87
CA PRO A 86 -11.89 10.83 -13.26
C PRO A 86 -10.83 11.92 -13.43
N HIS A 87 -10.29 12.45 -12.33
CA HIS A 87 -9.28 13.49 -12.27
C HIS A 87 -7.95 13.01 -11.69
N GLY A 88 -7.75 11.69 -11.55
CA GLY A 88 -6.52 11.09 -11.03
C GLY A 88 -5.25 11.51 -11.79
N SER A 89 -5.36 11.91 -13.06
CA SER A 89 -4.25 12.46 -13.84
C SER A 89 -3.66 13.75 -13.25
N LEU A 90 -4.45 14.54 -12.50
CA LEU A 90 -3.98 15.76 -11.83
C LEU A 90 -3.02 15.42 -10.68
N LEU A 91 -3.39 14.43 -9.84
CA LEU A 91 -2.51 13.93 -8.79
C LEU A 91 -1.25 13.29 -9.39
N GLN A 92 -1.41 12.46 -10.43
CA GLN A 92 -0.28 11.83 -11.12
C GLN A 92 0.69 12.87 -11.71
N GLY A 93 0.16 13.94 -12.32
CA GLY A 93 0.96 15.03 -12.87
C GLY A 93 1.78 15.74 -11.79
N HIS A 94 1.16 16.01 -10.63
CA HIS A 94 1.87 16.57 -9.47
C HIS A 94 2.97 15.64 -8.97
N LEU A 95 2.69 14.35 -8.75
CA LEU A 95 3.66 13.38 -8.26
C LEU A 95 4.83 13.18 -9.23
N THR A 96 4.55 13.17 -10.54
CA THR A 96 5.57 13.06 -11.58
C THR A 96 6.50 14.27 -11.54
N ARG A 97 5.96 15.49 -11.43
CA ARG A 97 6.76 16.71 -11.31
C ARG A 97 7.62 16.72 -10.05
N MET A 98 7.02 16.39 -8.90
CA MET A 98 7.73 16.31 -7.63
C MET A 98 8.89 15.31 -7.71
N PHE A 99 8.65 14.15 -8.33
CA PHE A 99 9.69 13.16 -8.57
C PHE A 99 10.79 13.70 -9.50
N GLU A 100 10.44 14.35 -10.62
CA GLU A 100 11.42 14.90 -11.55
C GLU A 100 12.30 15.99 -10.91
N GLU A 101 11.70 16.84 -10.06
CA GLU A 101 12.37 17.92 -9.33
C GLU A 101 13.32 17.38 -8.25
N HIS A 102 12.97 16.27 -7.61
CA HIS A 102 13.73 15.72 -6.46
C HIS A 102 14.42 14.38 -6.74
N LYS A 103 14.43 13.86 -7.96
CA LYS A 103 14.99 12.55 -8.29
C LYS A 103 16.44 12.37 -7.84
N GLU A 104 17.24 13.43 -7.91
CA GLU A 104 18.67 13.39 -7.54
C GLU A 104 18.83 13.36 -6.02
N ASP A 105 18.02 14.14 -5.30
CA ASP A 105 17.97 14.13 -3.83
C ASP A 105 17.48 12.77 -3.30
N ILE A 106 16.46 12.19 -3.96
CA ILE A 106 15.94 10.87 -3.63
C ILE A 106 17.02 9.81 -3.86
N ALA A 107 17.73 9.85 -4.99
CA ALA A 107 18.81 8.91 -5.28
C ALA A 107 19.93 8.99 -4.23
N LEU A 108 20.34 10.21 -3.85
CA LEU A 108 21.35 10.41 -2.81
C LEU A 108 20.89 9.88 -1.44
N ALA A 109 19.64 10.16 -1.05
CA ALA A 109 19.09 9.65 0.19
C ALA A 109 19.04 8.12 0.23
N PHE A 110 18.78 7.47 -0.92
CA PHE A 110 18.86 6.01 -1.04
C PHE A 110 20.30 5.49 -0.92
N GLU A 111 21.28 6.15 -1.53
CA GLU A 111 22.71 5.79 -1.39
C GLU A 111 23.17 5.90 0.07
N GLU A 112 22.85 7.01 0.75
CA GLU A 112 23.16 7.20 2.17
C GLU A 112 22.51 6.15 3.07
N LEU A 113 21.26 5.75 2.77
CA LEU A 113 20.55 4.71 3.50
C LEU A 113 21.23 3.34 3.32
N ILE A 114 21.65 3.00 2.10
CA ILE A 114 22.38 1.76 1.81
C ILE A 114 23.70 1.73 2.57
N GLU A 115 24.49 2.80 2.50
CA GLU A 115 25.77 2.90 3.23
C GLU A 115 25.57 2.77 4.75
N ALA A 116 24.52 3.37 5.30
CA ALA A 116 24.19 3.29 6.73
C ALA A 116 23.78 1.88 7.17
N GLU A 117 23.05 1.13 6.33
CA GLU A 117 22.66 -0.26 6.62
C GLU A 117 23.83 -1.24 6.42
N GLU A 118 24.67 -1.02 5.41
CA GLU A 118 25.93 -1.76 5.22
C GLU A 118 26.87 -1.56 6.41
N ALA A 119 26.99 -0.33 6.92
CA ALA A 119 27.78 -0.03 8.12
C ALA A 119 27.25 -0.72 9.39
N LYS A 120 25.94 -1.03 9.44
CA LYS A 120 25.31 -1.81 10.52
C LYS A 120 25.40 -3.33 10.31
N GLY A 121 25.97 -3.78 9.18
CA GLY A 121 26.11 -5.20 8.86
C GLY A 121 24.84 -5.86 8.31
N ASN A 122 23.82 -5.08 7.93
CA ASN A 122 22.65 -5.57 7.22
C ASN A 122 22.96 -5.57 5.70
N PHE A 123 23.49 -6.68 5.18
CA PHE A 123 23.60 -6.87 3.73
C PHE A 123 22.21 -7.13 3.14
N ILE A 124 21.66 -6.17 2.38
CA ILE A 124 20.38 -6.31 1.65
C ILE A 124 20.58 -6.94 0.25
N PHE A 125 21.81 -7.20 -0.18
CA PHE A 125 22.12 -7.76 -1.50
C PHE A 125 22.84 -9.12 -1.42
N ASP A 126 22.27 -10.10 -0.72
CA ASP A 126 22.59 -11.50 -1.03
C ASP A 126 21.55 -11.99 -2.06
N GLU A 127 22.00 -12.01 -3.32
CA GLU A 127 21.36 -12.58 -4.52
C GLU A 127 19.99 -12.01 -4.93
N VAL A 128 19.99 -11.06 -5.86
CA VAL A 128 19.01 -11.15 -6.96
C VAL A 128 19.50 -12.33 -7.82
N PRO A 129 18.78 -13.47 -7.89
CA PRO A 129 19.14 -14.49 -8.85
C PRO A 129 18.88 -13.87 -10.23
N THR A 130 19.95 -13.44 -10.90
CA THR A 130 19.90 -13.18 -12.33
C THR A 130 19.60 -14.51 -12.97
N SER A 131 18.32 -14.73 -13.27
CA SER A 131 17.89 -15.78 -14.18
C SER A 131 18.42 -15.42 -15.57
N GLU A 132 19.67 -15.76 -15.84
CA GLU A 132 20.15 -15.94 -17.22
C GLU A 132 20.44 -17.43 -17.44
N ALA A 133 19.92 -17.88 -18.57
CA ALA A 133 19.73 -19.26 -19.00
C ALA A 133 20.99 -19.89 -19.60
#